data_AF-A0A1M3PPN9-F1
#
_entry.id   AF-A0A1M3PPN9-F1
#
_cell.length_a   1.000
_cell.length_b   1.000
_cell.length_c   1.000
_cell.angle_alpha   90.00
_cell.angle_beta   90.00
_cell.angle_gamma   90.00
#
_symmetry.space_group_name_H-M   'P 1'
#
loop_
_entity.id
_entity.type
_entity.pdbx_description
1 polymer ?
#
loop_
_entity_poly.entity_id
_entity_poly.type
_entity_poly.pdbx_seq_one_letter_code
_entity_poly.pdbx_strand_id
1 'polypeptide(L)'
;MVGVGAVFEGYRDGLTEDDDDVALEHGPAELGYLPLTEAMVNVRATLTIATRDGVLLPEPAAAITAIAKAMFYKDRTWPRVLAAAGAQGLAGAAARLQAWLPTNVVDLKRADALLLVDLLRAHTIPVSPRGYRPVLAHTAYWEELRRHVGC
;
A
#
# COMPACT_ATOMS: atom_id res chain seq x y z
N MET A 1 -16.54 -12.75 -4.51
CA MET A 1 -15.10 -12.51 -4.75
C MET A 1 -14.33 -13.43 -3.81
N VAL A 2 -13.21 -14.01 -4.25
CA VAL A 2 -12.28 -14.73 -3.37
C VAL A 2 -11.11 -13.80 -3.12
N GLY A 3 -10.94 -13.34 -1.90
CA GLY A 3 -9.84 -12.46 -1.53
C GLY A 3 -8.60 -13.25 -1.12
N VAL A 4 -7.44 -12.63 -1.31
CA VAL A 4 -6.13 -13.26 -1.07
C VAL A 4 -5.22 -12.26 -0.38
N GLY A 5 -4.53 -12.74 0.66
CA GLY A 5 -3.45 -12.00 1.30
C GLY A 5 -3.89 -10.98 2.36
N ALA A 6 -2.90 -10.42 3.04
CA ALA A 6 -3.10 -9.61 4.24
C ALA A 6 -3.80 -8.27 3.95
N VAL A 7 -3.59 -7.69 2.76
CA VAL A 7 -4.25 -6.45 2.36
C VAL A 7 -5.75 -6.68 2.20
N PHE A 8 -6.16 -7.78 1.55
CA PHE A 8 -7.59 -8.13 1.45
C PHE A 8 -8.20 -8.37 2.83
N GLU A 9 -7.52 -9.11 3.70
CA GLU A 9 -8.00 -9.36 5.07
C GLU A 9 -8.16 -8.04 5.84
N GLY A 10 -7.22 -7.11 5.67
CA GLY A 10 -7.30 -5.76 6.22
C GLY A 10 -8.56 -5.00 5.80
N TYR A 11 -8.91 -5.02 4.51
CA TYR A 11 -10.15 -4.42 4.02
C TYR A 11 -11.40 -5.16 4.51
N ARG A 12 -11.38 -6.49 4.52
CA ARG A 12 -12.51 -7.31 5.00
C ARG A 12 -12.81 -7.02 6.47
N ASP A 13 -11.76 -6.86 7.27
CA ASP A 13 -11.86 -6.73 8.72
C ASP A 13 -11.94 -5.26 9.19
N GLY A 14 -11.96 -4.29 8.26
CA GLY A 14 -12.06 -2.85 8.55
C GLY A 14 -10.78 -2.23 9.13
N LEU A 15 -9.63 -2.90 9.00
CA LEU A 15 -8.33 -2.37 9.40
C LEU A 15 -7.73 -1.43 8.33
N THR A 16 -8.23 -1.52 7.11
CA THR A 16 -7.87 -0.71 5.95
C THR A 16 -9.16 -0.32 5.27
N GLU A 17 -9.36 0.96 5.01
CA GLU A 17 -10.65 1.47 4.52
C GLU A 17 -10.50 2.53 3.42
N ASP A 18 -9.30 3.11 3.29
CA ASP A 18 -9.02 4.20 2.37
C ASP A 18 -8.39 3.65 1.08
N ASP A 19 -8.72 4.26 -0.05
CA ASP A 19 -8.09 3.92 -1.34
C ASP A 19 -6.60 4.28 -1.33
N ASP A 20 -6.21 5.31 -0.56
CA ASP A 20 -4.82 5.71 -0.43
C ASP A 20 -3.95 4.64 0.27
N ASP A 21 -4.58 3.68 0.95
CA ASP A 21 -3.85 2.71 1.75
C ASP A 21 -3.06 1.77 0.83
N VAL A 22 -3.59 1.55 -0.37
CA VAL A 22 -2.96 0.78 -1.45
C VAL A 22 -2.46 1.65 -2.60
N ALA A 23 -2.76 2.95 -2.63
CA ALA A 23 -2.29 3.84 -3.69
C ALA A 23 -0.80 4.18 -3.56
N LEU A 24 -0.12 4.24 -4.70
CA LEU A 24 1.24 4.75 -4.85
C LEU A 24 1.40 5.36 -6.24
N GLU A 25 2.37 6.25 -6.39
CA GLU A 25 2.83 6.71 -7.70
C GLU A 25 3.85 5.71 -8.24
N HIS A 26 3.69 5.29 -9.50
CA HIS A 26 4.63 4.41 -10.18
C HIS A 26 5.15 5.07 -11.46
N GLY A 27 6.35 4.67 -11.87
CA GLY A 27 6.93 5.03 -13.15
C GLY A 27 6.10 4.49 -14.33
N PRO A 28 6.37 4.97 -15.54
CA PRO A 28 5.67 4.50 -16.73
C PRO A 28 6.12 3.07 -17.10
N ALA A 29 5.46 2.48 -18.10
CA ALA A 29 5.67 1.09 -18.51
C ALA A 29 7.12 0.81 -18.94
N GLU A 30 7.80 1.79 -19.53
CA GLU A 30 9.19 1.72 -19.99
C GLU A 30 10.18 1.52 -18.84
N LEU A 31 9.80 1.89 -17.61
CA LEU A 31 10.55 1.64 -16.39
C LEU A 31 10.02 0.44 -15.60
N GLY A 32 9.14 -0.36 -16.19
CA GLY A 32 8.56 -1.55 -15.55
C GLY A 32 7.63 -1.22 -14.39
N TYR A 33 6.96 -0.06 -14.42
CA TYR A 33 6.06 0.39 -13.36
C TYR A 33 6.73 0.48 -11.98
N LEU A 34 7.98 0.93 -11.95
CA LEU A 34 8.76 1.10 -10.71
C LEU A 34 7.97 1.94 -9.68
N PRO A 35 7.73 1.47 -8.44
CA PRO A 35 7.11 2.28 -7.42
C PRO A 35 8.01 3.47 -7.07
N LEU A 36 7.47 4.68 -7.19
CA LEU A 36 8.16 5.94 -6.87
C LEU A 36 7.82 6.42 -5.46
N THR A 37 6.66 6.01 -4.93
CA THR A 37 6.22 6.27 -3.55
C THR A 37 5.73 5.02 -2.85
N GLU A 38 5.49 5.15 -1.54
CA GLU A 38 5.08 4.07 -0.65
C GLU A 38 3.55 4.02 -0.51
N ALA A 39 2.99 2.81 -0.62
CA ALA A 39 1.62 2.55 -0.18
C ALA A 39 1.53 2.58 1.35
N MET A 40 0.40 3.01 1.92
CA MET A 40 0.27 3.11 3.38
C MET A 40 0.37 1.73 4.06
N VAL A 41 -0.16 0.67 3.44
CA VAL A 41 -0.02 -0.70 3.95
C VAL A 41 1.44 -1.13 4.09
N ASN A 42 2.30 -0.74 3.14
CA ASN A 42 3.73 -1.02 3.18
C ASN A 42 4.42 -0.23 4.30
N VAL A 43 4.06 1.05 4.48
CA VAL A 43 4.57 1.87 5.60
C VAL A 43 4.20 1.26 6.94
N ARG A 44 2.92 0.92 7.18
CA ARG A 44 2.44 0.32 8.44
C ARG A 44 3.15 -1.01 8.73
N ALA A 45 3.27 -1.86 7.73
CA ALA A 45 3.96 -3.14 7.86
C ALA A 45 5.44 -2.94 8.21
N THR A 46 6.13 -2.05 7.50
CA THR A 46 7.54 -1.73 7.73
C THR A 46 7.77 -1.21 9.15
N LEU A 47 6.93 -0.30 9.64
CA LEU A 47 7.04 0.27 11.00
C LEU A 47 6.68 -0.75 12.09
N THR A 48 5.77 -1.69 11.80
CA THR A 48 5.45 -2.81 12.70
C THR A 48 6.68 -3.69 12.89
N ILE A 49 7.37 -4.05 11.81
CA ILE A 49 8.60 -4.84 11.87
C ILE A 49 9.72 -4.06 12.57
N ALA A 50 9.90 -2.76 12.25
CA ALA A 50 10.89 -1.92 12.93
C ALA A 50 10.66 -1.85 14.45
N THR A 51 9.39 -1.84 14.88
CA THR A 51 9.04 -1.85 16.31
C THR A 51 9.34 -3.20 16.94
N ARG A 52 8.95 -4.31 16.27
CA ARG A 52 9.25 -5.67 16.72
C ARG A 52 10.75 -5.92 16.87
N ASP A 53 11.54 -5.38 15.95
CA ASP A 53 12.99 -5.55 15.91
C ASP A 53 13.73 -4.55 16.83
N GLY A 54 13.00 -3.70 17.58
CA GLY A 54 13.57 -2.77 18.55
C GLY A 54 14.23 -1.52 17.97
N VAL A 55 14.09 -1.27 16.65
CA VAL A 55 14.59 -0.07 15.97
C VAL A 55 13.81 1.17 16.42
N LEU A 56 12.49 0.99 16.59
CA LEU A 56 11.56 2.00 17.05
C LEU A 56 10.86 1.54 18.32
N LEU A 57 10.54 2.52 19.18
CA LEU A 57 9.56 2.33 20.24
C LEU A 57 8.14 2.49 19.65
N PRO A 58 7.10 1.94 20.30
CA PRO A 58 5.73 2.00 19.79
C PRO A 58 5.23 3.44 19.55
N GLU A 59 5.57 4.38 20.43
CA GLU A 59 5.11 5.78 20.34
C GLU A 59 5.70 6.50 19.11
N PRO A 60 7.04 6.51 18.88
CA PRO A 60 7.60 7.04 17.64
C PRO A 60 7.09 6.35 16.38
N ALA A 61 6.86 5.03 16.41
CA ALA A 61 6.33 4.30 15.26
C ALA A 61 4.90 4.75 14.91
N ALA A 62 4.04 4.95 15.92
CA ALA A 62 2.69 5.47 15.74
C ALA A 62 2.73 6.91 15.19
N ALA A 63 3.60 7.77 15.73
CA ALA A 63 3.76 9.14 15.25
C ALA A 63 4.24 9.21 13.80
N ILE A 64 5.25 8.41 13.42
CA ILE A 64 5.74 8.33 12.03
C ILE A 64 4.66 7.78 11.09
N THR A 65 3.86 6.82 11.55
CA THR A 65 2.70 6.30 10.80
C THR A 65 1.69 7.41 10.52
N ALA A 66 1.34 8.22 11.53
CA ALA A 66 0.42 9.34 11.36
C ALA A 66 0.96 10.41 10.39
N ILE A 67 2.27 10.70 10.48
CA ILE A 67 2.95 11.62 9.55
C ILE A 67 2.86 11.09 8.11
N ALA A 68 3.13 9.81 7.89
CA ALA A 68 3.04 9.21 6.55
C ALA A 68 1.60 9.19 6.02
N LYS A 69 0.61 8.90 6.87
CA LYS A 69 -0.82 8.91 6.49
C LYS A 69 -1.31 10.31 6.12
N ALA A 70 -0.80 11.35 6.77
CA ALA A 70 -1.13 12.73 6.43
C ALA A 70 -0.52 13.21 5.11
N MET A 71 0.45 12.48 4.53
CA MET A 71 1.00 12.79 3.22
C MET A 71 0.10 12.23 2.12
N PHE A 72 -0.13 13.06 1.09
CA PHE A 72 -0.74 12.60 -0.15
C PHE A 72 0.12 11.46 -0.75
N TYR A 73 -0.51 10.39 -1.23
CA TYR A 73 0.20 9.17 -1.61
C TYR A 73 1.28 9.40 -2.69
N LYS A 74 1.11 10.41 -3.55
CA LYS A 74 2.10 10.80 -4.58
C LYS A 74 3.36 11.47 -4.02
N ASP A 75 3.32 11.90 -2.77
CA ASP A 75 4.43 12.54 -2.06
C ASP A 75 5.02 11.64 -0.96
N ARG A 76 4.45 10.46 -0.72
CA ARG A 76 4.81 9.58 0.40
C ARG A 76 6.07 8.79 0.09
N THR A 77 7.24 9.37 0.34
CA THR A 77 8.53 8.68 0.25
C THR A 77 9.20 8.62 1.62
N TRP A 78 10.01 7.58 1.88
CA TRP A 78 10.75 7.47 3.13
C TRP A 78 11.59 8.73 3.46
N PRO A 79 12.36 9.32 2.53
CA PRO A 79 13.08 10.56 2.81
C PRO A 79 12.18 11.70 3.30
N ARG A 80 10.98 11.87 2.70
CA ARG A 80 10.02 12.91 3.10
C ARG A 80 9.39 12.60 4.45
N VAL A 81 8.98 11.35 4.68
CA VAL A 81 8.43 10.88 5.96
C VAL A 81 9.43 11.09 7.09
N LEU A 82 10.69 10.71 6.89
CA LEU A 82 11.75 10.84 7.89
C LEU A 82 12.11 12.30 8.17
N ALA A 83 12.17 13.14 7.13
CA ALA A 83 12.42 14.57 7.30
C ALA A 83 11.29 15.24 8.12
N ALA A 84 10.03 14.92 7.81
CA ALA A 84 8.88 15.43 8.55
C ALA A 84 8.86 14.93 10.01
N ALA A 85 9.21 13.67 10.25
CA ALA A 85 9.38 13.12 11.60
C ALA A 85 10.48 13.85 12.38
N GLY A 86 11.62 14.12 11.74
CA GLY A 86 12.71 14.91 12.33
C GLY A 86 12.26 16.31 12.76
N ALA A 87 11.51 17.00 11.91
CA ALA A 87 10.95 18.33 12.19
C ALA A 87 9.95 18.34 13.36
N GLN A 88 9.32 17.19 13.67
CA GLN A 88 8.40 17.02 14.81
C GLN A 88 9.08 16.47 16.07
N GLY A 89 10.41 16.55 16.16
CA GLY A 89 11.15 16.14 17.36
C GLY A 89 11.51 14.66 17.42
N LEU A 90 11.26 13.87 16.35
CA LEU A 90 11.57 12.44 16.28
C LEU A 90 12.92 12.17 15.59
N ALA A 91 13.84 13.13 15.57
CA ALA A 91 15.10 13.04 14.82
C ALA A 91 15.92 11.76 15.12
N GLY A 92 15.99 11.36 16.40
CA GLY A 92 16.67 10.12 16.79
C GLY A 92 16.00 8.85 16.28
N ALA A 93 14.66 8.80 16.29
CA ALA A 93 13.90 7.69 15.75
C ALA A 93 14.00 7.63 14.21
N ALA A 94 13.91 8.79 13.56
CA ALA A 94 14.07 8.93 12.11
C ALA A 94 15.47 8.45 11.67
N ALA A 95 16.54 8.83 12.37
CA ALA A 95 17.89 8.39 12.04
C ALA A 95 18.08 6.86 12.18
N ARG A 96 17.53 6.27 13.25
CA ARG A 96 17.56 4.80 13.43
C ARG A 96 16.80 4.08 12.32
N LEU A 97 15.60 4.57 12.00
CA LEU A 97 14.79 4.00 10.93
C LEU A 97 15.50 4.15 9.57
N GLN A 98 16.07 5.32 9.28
CA GLN A 98 16.82 5.58 8.05
C GLN A 98 17.97 4.60 7.84
N ALA A 99 18.73 4.28 8.89
CA ALA A 99 19.82 3.31 8.81
C ALA A 99 19.32 1.87 8.58
N TRP A 100 18.11 1.56 9.03
CA TRP A 100 17.53 0.23 8.99
C TRP A 100 16.77 -0.07 7.70
N LEU A 101 16.09 0.92 7.11
CA LEU A 101 15.23 0.76 5.93
C LEU A 101 15.86 0.07 4.71
N PRO A 102 17.13 0.31 4.30
CA PRO A 102 17.65 -0.18 3.02
C PRO A 102 17.53 -1.69 2.77
N THR A 103 17.38 -2.50 3.82
CA THR A 103 17.24 -3.95 3.72
C THR A 103 15.93 -4.50 4.32
N ASN A 104 15.06 -3.63 4.83
CA ASN A 104 13.93 -4.06 5.66
C ASN A 104 12.56 -3.43 5.28
N VAL A 105 12.47 -2.73 4.15
CA VAL A 105 11.16 -2.28 3.63
C VAL A 105 10.29 -3.49 3.31
N VAL A 106 9.05 -3.47 3.78
CA VAL A 106 8.06 -4.52 3.53
C VAL A 106 7.16 -4.12 2.37
N ASP A 107 7.06 -4.99 1.36
CA ASP A 107 6.14 -4.84 0.23
C ASP A 107 4.99 -5.87 0.34
N LEU A 108 3.94 -5.49 1.08
CA LEU A 108 2.75 -6.34 1.25
C LEU A 108 2.00 -6.54 -0.06
N LYS A 109 1.95 -5.51 -0.92
CA LYS A 109 1.26 -5.62 -2.22
C LYS A 109 1.93 -6.67 -3.10
N ARG A 110 3.26 -6.71 -3.13
CA ARG A 110 4.01 -7.76 -3.83
C ARG A 110 3.81 -9.12 -3.18
N ALA A 111 3.85 -9.21 -1.86
CA ALA A 111 3.64 -10.48 -1.14
C ALA A 111 2.27 -11.10 -1.46
N ASP A 112 1.20 -10.30 -1.40
CA ASP A 112 -0.16 -10.73 -1.73
C ASP A 112 -0.30 -11.13 -3.20
N ALA A 113 0.33 -10.38 -4.12
CA ALA A 113 0.32 -10.71 -5.54
C ALA A 113 1.04 -12.04 -5.83
N LEU A 114 2.18 -12.29 -5.19
CA LEU A 114 2.90 -13.57 -5.33
C LEU A 114 2.08 -14.73 -4.75
N LEU A 115 1.47 -14.54 -3.58
CA LEU A 115 0.58 -15.53 -2.98
C LEU A 115 -0.58 -15.88 -3.92
N LEU A 116 -1.20 -14.88 -4.56
CA LEU A 116 -2.24 -15.10 -5.56
C LEU A 116 -1.74 -15.95 -6.74
N VAL A 117 -0.57 -15.62 -7.30
CA VAL A 117 0.03 -16.37 -8.41
C VAL A 117 0.30 -17.83 -8.01
N ASP A 118 0.80 -18.07 -6.81
CA ASP A 118 1.09 -19.42 -6.34
C ASP A 118 -0.19 -20.24 -6.13
N LEU A 119 -1.24 -19.64 -5.56
CA LEU A 119 -2.55 -20.28 -5.41
C LEU A 119 -3.22 -20.59 -6.76
N LEU A 120 -3.05 -19.71 -7.75
CA LEU A 120 -3.54 -19.94 -9.12
C LEU A 120 -2.80 -21.11 -9.77
N ARG A 121 -1.48 -21.17 -9.65
CA ARG A 121 -0.67 -22.29 -10.15
C ARG A 121 -1.06 -23.62 -9.49
N ALA A 122 -1.34 -23.58 -8.20
CA ALA A 122 -1.77 -24.75 -7.44
C ALA A 122 -3.24 -25.16 -7.70
N HIS A 123 -4.00 -24.36 -8.47
CA HIS A 123 -5.44 -24.56 -8.71
C HIS A 123 -6.26 -24.66 -7.40
N THR A 124 -5.81 -23.99 -6.35
CA THR A 124 -6.42 -24.03 -5.01
C THR A 124 -7.44 -22.92 -4.79
N ILE A 125 -7.52 -21.95 -5.70
CA ILE A 125 -8.56 -20.92 -5.64
C ILE A 125 -9.83 -21.49 -6.28
N PRO A 126 -10.93 -21.60 -5.54
CA PRO A 126 -12.19 -22.05 -6.10
C PRO A 126 -12.66 -21.03 -7.15
N VAL A 127 -13.01 -21.53 -8.33
CA VAL A 127 -13.71 -20.72 -9.34
C VAL A 127 -15.07 -20.36 -8.73
N SER A 128 -15.31 -19.06 -8.51
CA SER A 128 -16.60 -18.60 -7.97
C SER A 128 -17.72 -19.14 -8.88
N PRO A 129 -18.68 -19.93 -8.35
CA PRO A 129 -19.71 -20.56 -9.16
C PRO A 129 -20.77 -19.58 -9.68
N ARG A 130 -20.67 -18.29 -9.32
CA ARG A 130 -21.65 -17.26 -9.70
C ARG A 130 -21.03 -16.21 -10.60
N GLY A 131 -21.69 -15.99 -11.74
CA GLY A 131 -21.45 -14.89 -12.66
C GLY A 131 -21.71 -13.56 -11.97
N TYR A 132 -20.69 -13.07 -11.25
CA TYR A 132 -20.64 -11.70 -10.77
C TYR A 132 -20.85 -10.78 -11.97
N ARG A 133 -22.03 -10.16 -12.03
CA ARG A 133 -22.31 -9.07 -12.95
C ARG A 133 -22.01 -7.79 -12.19
N PRO A 134 -20.86 -7.14 -12.41
CA PRO A 134 -20.62 -5.84 -11.81
C PRO A 134 -21.77 -4.91 -12.24
N VAL A 135 -22.38 -4.22 -11.28
CA VAL A 135 -23.23 -3.07 -11.61
C VAL A 135 -22.26 -1.98 -12.03
N LEU A 136 -22.26 -1.64 -13.31
CA LEU A 136 -21.41 -0.59 -13.82
C LEU A 136 -21.89 0.74 -13.25
N ALA A 137 -21.07 1.37 -12.42
CA ALA A 137 -21.35 2.73 -11.96
C ALA A 137 -21.13 3.70 -13.14
N HIS A 138 -22.13 4.51 -13.45
CA HIS A 138 -22.02 5.58 -14.44
C HIS A 138 -21.16 6.71 -13.86
N THR A 139 -19.86 6.66 -14.12
CA THR A 139 -18.93 7.72 -13.74
C THR A 139 -18.82 8.77 -14.85
N ALA A 140 -18.33 9.97 -14.53
CA ALA A 140 -18.08 11.00 -15.54
C ALA A 140 -17.14 10.51 -16.66
N TYR A 141 -16.13 9.71 -16.32
CA TYR A 141 -15.21 9.07 -17.27
C TYR A 141 -15.90 8.04 -18.16
N TRP A 142 -16.86 7.28 -17.62
CA TRP A 142 -17.66 6.35 -18.42
C TRP A 142 -18.53 7.08 -19.44
N GLU A 143 -19.20 8.16 -19.03
CA GLU A 143 -20.01 8.99 -19.94
C GLU A 143 -19.16 9.74 -20.98
N GLU A 144 -17.92 10.10 -20.64
CA GLU A 144 -16.96 10.67 -21.59
C GLU A 144 -16.48 9.63 -22.61
N LEU A 145 -16.15 8.42 -22.16
CA LEU A 145 -15.79 7.31 -23.05
C LEU A 145 -16.93 7.03 -24.03
N ARG A 146 -18.17 6.89 -23.53
CA ARG A 146 -19.37 6.66 -24.34
C ARG A 146 -19.56 7.69 -25.45
N ARG A 147 -19.38 8.98 -25.12
CA ARG A 147 -19.41 10.08 -26.10
C ARG A 147 -18.33 9.93 -27.17
N HIS A 148 -17.14 9.42 -26.82
CA HIS A 148 -16.05 9.20 -27.78
C HIS A 148 -16.23 7.96 -28.66
N VAL A 149 -16.83 6.87 -28.15
CA VAL A 149 -17.05 5.63 -28.94
C VAL A 149 -18.40 5.56 -29.66
N GLY A 150 -19.27 6.57 -29.49
CA GLY A 150 -20.55 6.69 -30.22
C GLY A 150 -21.64 5.69 -29.78
N CYS A 151 -21.68 5.32 -28.50
CA CYS A 151 -22.64 4.38 -27.89
C CYS A 151 -23.42 4.99 -26.72
#